data_AF-A0A7J8UWA2-F1
#
_entry.id   AF-A0A7J8UWA2-F1
#
_cell.length_a   1.000
_cell.length_b   1.000
_cell.length_c   1.000
_cell.angle_alpha   90.00
_cell.angle_beta   90.00
_cell.angle_gamma   90.00
#
_symmetry.space_group_name_H-M   'P 1'
#
loop_
_entity.id
_entity.type
_entity.pdbx_description
1 polymer ?
#
loop_
_entity_poly.entity_id
_entity_poly.type
_entity_poly.pdbx_seq_one_letter_code
_entity_poly.pdbx_strand_id
1 'polypeptide(L)'
;MALVTGGRSKKESEFTYCIYYNETSCLTDISFNRILFVGKLCLPPISVDDSTMNLIAYEMCPDFHNDFTVTSYMCFLDLLIDEAEDVKDLRDAGILYNRLGSDEEVAKLFNKMNTGLVPSPIIYSGVKRKIHDHCKNTWIKHFAQGYHTYFRSPWTFLAFVGAITALLLAALQTYYTIHQQK
;
A
#
# COMPACT_ATOMS: atom_id res chain seq x y z
N MET A 1 9.56 0.84 8.87
CA MET A 1 8.99 1.61 7.75
C MET A 1 9.66 1.07 6.51
N ALA A 2 9.10 0.03 5.90
CA ALA A 2 9.61 -0.53 4.66
C ALA A 2 8.91 0.20 3.50
N LEU A 3 9.71 0.82 2.63
CA LEU A 3 9.23 1.43 1.41
C LEU A 3 9.34 0.34 0.35
N VAL A 4 8.19 -0.18 -0.12
CA VAL A 4 8.22 -1.16 -1.22
C VAL A 4 8.67 -0.46 -2.50
N THR A 5 9.93 -0.59 -2.87
CA THR A 5 10.50 -0.06 -4.10
C THR A 5 10.41 -1.11 -5.20
N GLY A 6 10.22 -0.70 -6.45
CA GLY A 6 10.50 -1.62 -7.54
C GLY A 6 10.28 -1.08 -8.94
N GLY A 7 10.84 -1.76 -9.92
CA GLY A 7 10.50 -1.60 -11.32
C GLY A 7 9.20 -2.34 -11.64
N ARG A 8 8.56 -2.23 -12.79
CA ARG A 8 8.95 -1.58 -14.04
C ARG A 8 7.73 -0.85 -14.64
N SER A 9 7.02 -0.10 -13.81
CA SER A 9 6.12 1.00 -14.19
C SER A 9 5.93 2.01 -13.04
N LYS A 10 6.82 1.96 -12.04
CA LYS A 10 6.69 2.65 -10.75
C LYS A 10 7.32 4.07 -10.77
N LYS A 11 6.78 4.98 -11.58
CA LYS A 11 6.99 6.43 -11.34
C LYS A 11 5.74 7.18 -10.89
N GLU A 12 4.56 6.55 -10.99
CA GLU A 12 3.30 7.16 -10.51
C GLU A 12 2.81 6.58 -9.17
N SER A 13 3.34 5.44 -8.73
CA SER A 13 2.90 4.72 -7.52
C SER A 13 3.73 4.99 -6.27
N GLU A 14 4.83 5.75 -6.38
CA GLU A 14 5.82 5.99 -5.31
C GLU A 14 5.28 6.69 -4.04
N PHE A 15 4.03 7.17 -4.03
CA PHE A 15 3.46 7.92 -2.91
C PHE A 15 2.06 7.48 -2.48
N THR A 16 1.58 6.35 -2.98
CA THR A 16 0.15 6.06 -2.88
C THR A 16 -0.23 5.28 -1.63
N TYR A 17 0.61 4.38 -1.09
CA TYR A 17 0.32 3.76 0.21
C TYR A 17 1.54 3.13 0.90
N CYS A 18 1.49 3.02 2.23
CA CYS A 18 2.49 2.34 3.06
C CYS A 18 1.94 1.04 3.62
N ILE A 19 2.82 0.06 3.81
CA ILE A 19 2.49 -1.28 4.30
C ILE A 19 2.80 -1.40 5.80
N TYR A 20 1.91 -2.05 6.54
CA TYR A 20 1.99 -2.26 7.99
C TYR A 20 1.62 -3.70 8.36
N TYR A 21 2.27 -4.22 9.40
CA TYR A 21 1.89 -5.50 10.00
C TYR A 21 0.54 -5.37 10.74
N ASN A 22 -0.24 -6.44 10.70
CA ASN A 22 -1.40 -6.65 11.56
C ASN A 22 -1.06 -7.68 12.64
N GLU A 23 -1.51 -7.46 13.89
CA GLU A 23 -1.24 -8.36 15.02
C GLU A 23 -2.10 -9.63 15.00
N THR A 24 -3.16 -9.64 14.19
CA THR A 24 -4.02 -10.82 14.06
C THR A 24 -3.38 -11.90 13.20
N SER A 25 -3.51 -13.16 13.60
CA SER A 25 -3.13 -14.33 12.79
C SER A 25 -4.17 -14.68 11.71
N CYS A 26 -5.23 -13.89 11.56
CA CYS A 26 -6.31 -14.13 10.61
C CYS A 26 -5.96 -13.56 9.23
N LEU A 27 -5.79 -14.42 8.22
CA LEU A 27 -5.45 -14.00 6.85
C LEU A 27 -6.50 -13.09 6.20
N THR A 28 -7.75 -13.16 6.66
CA THR A 28 -8.86 -12.33 6.19
C THR A 28 -8.81 -10.90 6.71
N ASP A 29 -8.02 -10.60 7.75
CA ASP A 29 -7.95 -9.27 8.36
C ASP A 29 -6.97 -8.35 7.63
N ILE A 30 -7.26 -8.12 6.35
CA ILE A 30 -6.61 -7.10 5.53
C ILE A 30 -7.44 -5.83 5.62
N SER A 31 -6.79 -4.71 5.90
CA SER A 31 -7.46 -3.41 5.89
C SER A 31 -6.70 -2.38 5.08
N PHE A 32 -7.45 -1.55 4.37
CA PHE A 32 -6.93 -0.38 3.67
C PHE A 32 -7.66 0.87 4.13
N ASN A 33 -6.90 1.83 4.62
CA ASN A 33 -7.39 3.12 5.10
C ASN A 33 -6.62 4.25 4.45
N ARG A 34 -7.31 5.33 4.09
CA ARG A 34 -6.68 6.54 3.55
C ARG A 34 -6.40 7.53 4.67
N ILE A 35 -5.15 7.99 4.77
CA ILE A 35 -4.73 9.06 5.69
C ILE A 35 -4.24 10.23 4.84
N LEU A 36 -5.04 11.30 4.76
CA LEU A 36 -4.79 12.45 3.88
C LEU A 36 -4.61 12.04 2.40
N PHE A 37 -3.38 11.97 1.92
CA PHE A 37 -3.02 11.60 0.54
C PHE A 37 -2.32 10.25 0.44
N VAL A 38 -2.02 9.60 1.57
CA VAL A 38 -1.30 8.34 1.64
C VAL A 38 -2.23 7.24 2.13
N GLY A 39 -2.28 6.12 1.42
CA GLY A 39 -2.96 4.91 1.86
C GLY A 39 -2.16 4.16 2.93
N LYS A 40 -2.85 3.44 3.79
CA LYS A 40 -2.29 2.55 4.80
C LYS A 40 -2.89 1.17 4.54
N LEU A 41 -2.04 0.23 4.14
CA LEU A 41 -2.39 -1.18 3.92
C LEU A 41 -1.85 -2.00 5.09
N CYS A 42 -2.74 -2.60 5.87
CA CYS A 42 -2.38 -3.52 6.95
C CYS A 42 -2.56 -4.96 6.48
N LEU A 43 -1.54 -5.80 6.71
CA LEU A 43 -1.52 -7.19 6.28
C LEU A 43 -1.15 -8.13 7.43
N PRO A 44 -1.83 -9.28 7.57
CA PRO A 44 -1.46 -10.31 8.54
C PRO A 44 -0.17 -11.03 8.12
N PRO A 45 0.68 -11.44 9.08
CA PRO A 45 1.89 -12.17 8.77
C PRO A 45 1.61 -13.56 8.18
N ILE A 46 2.46 -14.00 7.25
CA ILE A 46 2.43 -15.35 6.68
C ILE A 46 3.84 -15.94 6.52
N SER A 47 3.96 -17.24 6.79
CA SER A 47 5.15 -18.03 6.46
C SER A 47 4.97 -18.57 5.04
N VAL A 48 5.99 -18.43 4.19
CA VAL A 48 6.00 -19.05 2.87
C VAL A 48 6.93 -20.26 2.93
N ASP A 49 6.32 -21.44 2.98
CA ASP A 49 6.97 -22.75 3.08
C ASP A 49 6.17 -23.84 2.34
N ASP A 50 6.70 -25.06 2.34
CA ASP A 50 6.05 -26.24 1.74
C ASP A 50 4.66 -26.53 2.33
N SER A 51 4.45 -26.25 3.62
CA SER A 51 3.15 -26.47 4.27
C SER A 51 2.10 -25.53 3.69
N THR A 52 2.50 -24.29 3.41
CA THR A 52 1.63 -23.28 2.82
C THR A 52 1.31 -23.62 1.36
N MET A 53 2.28 -24.15 0.60
CA MET A 53 2.03 -24.67 -0.75
C MET A 53 1.09 -25.88 -0.73
N ASN A 54 1.23 -26.77 0.26
CA ASN A 54 0.33 -27.90 0.45
C ASN A 54 -1.09 -27.44 0.81
N LEU A 55 -1.25 -26.36 1.59
CA LEU A 55 -2.56 -25.77 1.90
C LEU A 55 -3.23 -25.20 0.64
N ILE A 56 -2.48 -24.52 -0.23
CA ILE A 56 -3.01 -24.05 -1.52
C ILE A 56 -3.46 -25.24 -2.38
N ALA A 57 -2.62 -26.28 -2.49
CA ALA A 57 -2.98 -27.49 -3.24
C ALA A 57 -4.24 -28.19 -2.67
N TYR A 58 -4.37 -28.18 -1.35
CA TYR A 58 -5.53 -28.71 -0.64
C TYR A 58 -6.81 -27.89 -0.92
N GLU A 59 -6.74 -26.56 -0.86
CA GLU A 59 -7.87 -25.68 -1.17
C GLU A 59 -8.32 -25.79 -2.64
N MET A 60 -7.38 -26.01 -3.56
CA MET A 60 -7.66 -26.14 -5.00
C MET A 60 -8.27 -27.49 -5.39
N CYS A 61 -8.43 -28.43 -4.44
CA CYS A 61 -9.07 -29.71 -4.71
C CYS A 61 -10.58 -29.53 -4.95
N PRO A 62 -11.12 -29.97 -6.11
CA PRO A 62 -12.52 -29.73 -6.48
C PRO A 62 -13.54 -30.39 -5.54
N ASP A 63 -13.14 -31.49 -4.88
CA ASP A 63 -14.01 -32.25 -3.97
C ASP A 63 -14.05 -31.66 -2.55
N PHE A 64 -13.29 -30.61 -2.27
CA PHE A 64 -13.16 -30.04 -0.93
C PHE A 64 -13.84 -28.67 -0.81
N HIS A 65 -14.89 -28.60 0.01
CA HIS A 65 -15.56 -27.34 0.31
C HIS A 65 -14.73 -26.50 1.29
N ASN A 66 -14.13 -25.43 0.76
CA ASN A 66 -13.40 -24.43 1.52
C ASN A 66 -13.69 -23.02 0.98
N ASP A 67 -13.23 -22.00 1.69
CA ASP A 67 -13.44 -20.59 1.32
C ASP A 67 -12.29 -20.00 0.49
N PHE A 68 -11.28 -20.81 0.14
CA PHE A 68 -10.08 -20.41 -0.58
C PHE A 68 -9.30 -19.29 0.11
N THR A 69 -9.34 -19.21 1.44
CA THR A 69 -8.71 -18.10 2.19
C THR A 69 -7.22 -18.00 1.94
N VAL A 70 -6.48 -19.12 2.00
CA VAL A 70 -5.02 -19.12 1.81
C VAL A 70 -4.67 -18.76 0.38
N THR A 71 -5.34 -19.38 -0.59
CA THR A 71 -5.18 -19.12 -2.03
C THR A 71 -5.49 -17.67 -2.36
N SER A 72 -6.59 -17.13 -1.83
CA SER A 72 -6.99 -15.74 -2.05
C SER A 72 -5.99 -14.76 -1.45
N TYR A 73 -5.40 -15.09 -0.29
CA TYR A 73 -4.39 -14.28 0.37
C TYR A 73 -3.09 -14.28 -0.44
N MET A 74 -2.67 -15.45 -0.92
CA MET A 74 -1.50 -15.58 -1.80
C MET A 74 -1.67 -14.81 -3.10
N CYS A 75 -2.84 -14.89 -3.74
CA CYS A 75 -3.15 -14.07 -4.91
C CYS A 75 -3.23 -12.57 -4.59
N PHE A 76 -3.48 -12.18 -3.34
CA PHE A 76 -3.41 -10.76 -2.94
C PHE A 76 -1.96 -10.31 -2.81
N LEU A 77 -1.09 -11.12 -2.18
CA LEU A 77 0.34 -10.84 -2.08
C LEU A 77 1.06 -10.84 -3.43
N ASP A 78 0.62 -11.70 -4.37
CA ASP A 78 1.11 -11.70 -5.75
C ASP A 78 0.94 -10.34 -6.44
N LEU A 79 -0.15 -9.61 -6.14
CA LEU A 79 -0.36 -8.25 -6.66
C LEU A 79 0.63 -7.22 -6.08
N LEU A 80 1.34 -7.56 -5.01
CA LEU A 80 2.33 -6.71 -4.35
C LEU A 80 3.77 -7.11 -4.71
N ILE A 81 4.00 -8.34 -5.19
CA ILE A 81 5.32 -8.93 -5.41
C ILE A 81 5.55 -9.12 -6.91
N ASP A 82 6.44 -8.33 -7.50
CA ASP A 82 6.90 -8.51 -8.88
C ASP A 82 8.37 -8.98 -8.90
N GLU A 83 9.19 -8.43 -8.01
CA GLU A 83 10.61 -8.74 -7.90
C GLU A 83 11.08 -9.05 -6.46
N ALA A 84 12.33 -9.49 -6.32
CA ALA A 84 12.91 -9.88 -5.03
C ALA A 84 12.95 -8.72 -4.02
N GLU A 85 13.02 -7.48 -4.50
CA GLU A 85 12.98 -6.28 -3.67
C GLU A 85 11.62 -6.15 -2.96
N ASP A 86 10.52 -6.42 -3.65
CA ASP A 86 9.17 -6.40 -3.04
C ASP A 86 9.04 -7.46 -1.92
N VAL A 87 9.62 -8.64 -2.13
CA VAL A 87 9.67 -9.72 -1.11
C VAL A 87 10.44 -9.26 0.12
N LYS A 88 11.59 -8.62 -0.09
CA LYS A 88 12.41 -8.07 0.99
C LYS A 88 11.64 -7.02 1.76
N ASP A 89 10.93 -6.11 1.10
CA ASP A 89 10.18 -5.06 1.78
C ASP A 89 9.01 -5.61 2.61
N LEU A 90 8.33 -6.65 2.13
CA LEU A 90 7.30 -7.36 2.90
C LEU A 90 7.88 -8.11 4.10
N ARG A 91 9.10 -8.66 3.98
CA ARG A 91 9.81 -9.28 5.11
C ARG A 91 10.24 -8.24 6.13
N ASP A 92 10.79 -7.12 5.68
CA ASP A 92 11.24 -6.03 6.55
C ASP A 92 10.04 -5.37 7.26
N ALA A 93 8.85 -5.42 6.66
CA ALA A 93 7.58 -5.05 7.28
C ALA A 93 7.00 -6.12 8.24
N GLY A 94 7.61 -7.30 8.34
CA GLY A 94 7.16 -8.40 9.21
C GLY A 94 5.95 -9.18 8.69
N ILE A 95 5.61 -9.02 7.40
CA ILE A 95 4.44 -9.64 6.78
C ILE A 95 4.77 -10.98 6.14
N LEU A 96 5.96 -11.11 5.54
CA LEU A 96 6.37 -12.32 4.85
C LEU A 96 7.59 -12.94 5.53
N TYR A 97 7.44 -14.18 6.00
CA TYR A 97 8.56 -14.99 6.50
C TYR A 97 8.97 -16.00 5.44
N ASN A 98 10.12 -15.76 4.81
CA ASN A 98 10.66 -16.63 3.78
C ASN A 98 11.31 -17.88 4.42
N ARG A 99 10.80 -19.06 4.08
CA ARG A 99 11.40 -20.36 4.45
C ARG A 99 11.72 -21.24 3.23
N LEU A 100 11.50 -20.75 2.02
CA LEU A 100 11.74 -21.49 0.78
C LEU A 100 13.14 -21.26 0.20
N GLY A 101 13.88 -20.25 0.69
CA GLY A 101 15.25 -19.98 0.27
C GLY A 101 15.51 -18.49 0.14
N SER A 102 15.93 -18.03 -1.04
CA SER A 102 16.23 -16.62 -1.31
C SER A 102 14.98 -15.80 -1.67
N ASP A 103 15.08 -14.47 -1.63
CA ASP A 103 13.96 -13.59 -1.99
C ASP A 103 13.61 -13.70 -3.48
N GLU A 104 14.61 -13.98 -4.33
CA GLU A 104 14.42 -14.25 -5.75
C GLU A 104 13.62 -15.53 -5.99
N GLU A 105 13.82 -16.56 -5.17
CA GLU A 105 13.09 -17.82 -5.28
C GLU A 105 11.61 -17.62 -4.91
N VAL A 106 11.34 -16.84 -3.87
CA VAL A 106 9.98 -16.46 -3.49
C VAL A 106 9.33 -15.58 -4.57
N ALA A 107 10.02 -14.57 -5.10
CA ALA A 107 9.47 -13.74 -6.18
C ALA A 107 9.15 -14.58 -7.43
N LYS A 108 10.00 -15.55 -7.80
CA LYS A 108 9.74 -16.48 -8.90
C LYS A 108 8.53 -17.38 -8.62
N LEU A 109 8.33 -17.82 -7.38
CA LEU A 109 7.18 -18.61 -6.98
C LEU A 109 5.88 -17.81 -7.21
N PHE A 110 5.79 -16.59 -6.70
CA PHE A 110 4.61 -15.71 -6.89
C PHE A 110 4.33 -15.47 -8.38
N ASN A 111 5.35 -15.03 -9.14
CA ASN A 111 5.23 -14.83 -10.58
C ASN A 111 4.73 -16.08 -11.35
N LYS A 112 5.07 -17.28 -10.88
CA LYS A 112 4.58 -18.54 -11.46
C LYS A 112 3.13 -18.84 -11.05
N MET A 113 2.76 -18.57 -9.79
CA MET A 113 1.41 -18.79 -9.25
C MET A 113 0.33 -17.98 -9.96
N ASN A 114 0.65 -16.79 -10.46
CA ASN A 114 -0.26 -15.90 -11.20
C ASN A 114 -0.97 -16.59 -12.40
N THR A 115 -0.43 -17.70 -12.92
CA THR A 115 -0.99 -18.40 -14.09
C THR A 115 -2.06 -19.46 -13.78
N GLY A 116 -2.22 -19.90 -12.53
CA GLY A 116 -2.99 -21.12 -12.24
C GLY A 116 -3.97 -21.04 -11.06
N LEU A 117 -3.96 -19.98 -10.27
CA LEU A 117 -4.81 -19.86 -9.08
C LEU A 117 -6.06 -19.03 -9.37
N VAL A 118 -7.21 -19.53 -8.90
CA VAL A 118 -8.50 -18.81 -8.96
C VAL A 118 -8.86 -18.39 -7.54
N PRO A 119 -8.57 -17.15 -7.13
CA PRO A 119 -8.90 -16.68 -5.79
C PRO A 119 -10.41 -16.52 -5.62
N SER A 120 -10.88 -16.53 -4.37
CA SER A 120 -12.24 -16.16 -4.04
C SER A 120 -12.52 -14.72 -4.50
N PRO A 121 -13.57 -14.49 -5.29
CA PRO A 121 -13.86 -13.16 -5.83
C PRO A 121 -14.38 -12.20 -4.75
N ILE A 122 -14.74 -12.69 -3.57
CA ILE A 122 -15.47 -11.90 -2.56
C ILE A 122 -14.56 -11.41 -1.44
N ILE A 123 -13.67 -12.28 -0.90
CA ILE A 123 -12.96 -12.06 0.38
C ILE A 123 -12.24 -10.71 0.43
N TYR A 124 -11.45 -10.38 -0.60
CA TYR A 124 -10.67 -9.13 -0.62
C TYR A 124 -11.20 -8.07 -1.60
N SER A 125 -12.39 -8.28 -2.18
CA SER A 125 -12.97 -7.38 -3.18
C SER A 125 -13.13 -5.94 -2.67
N GLY A 126 -13.57 -5.78 -1.42
CA GLY A 126 -13.73 -4.48 -0.78
C GLY A 126 -12.41 -3.72 -0.62
N VAL A 127 -11.36 -4.42 -0.19
CA VAL A 127 -10.01 -3.86 -0.02
C VAL A 127 -9.41 -3.50 -1.38
N LYS A 128 -9.47 -4.43 -2.36
CA LYS A 128 -8.99 -4.19 -3.73
C LYS A 128 -9.66 -2.96 -4.35
N ARG A 129 -10.98 -2.80 -4.16
CA ARG A 129 -11.71 -1.62 -4.62
C ARG A 129 -11.24 -0.34 -3.93
N LYS A 130 -11.06 -0.34 -2.60
CA LYS A 130 -10.54 0.84 -1.89
C LYS A 130 -9.15 1.26 -2.37
N ILE A 131 -8.26 0.30 -2.61
CA ILE A 131 -6.93 0.56 -3.19
C ILE A 131 -7.08 1.14 -4.59
N HIS A 132 -7.91 0.52 -5.43
CA HIS A 132 -8.16 0.99 -6.80
C HIS A 132 -8.71 2.42 -6.82
N ASP A 133 -9.73 2.71 -6.02
CA ASP A 133 -10.35 4.04 -5.93
C ASP A 133 -9.36 5.08 -5.41
N HIS A 134 -8.50 4.71 -4.47
CA HIS A 134 -7.44 5.56 -3.96
C HIS A 134 -6.39 5.87 -5.05
N CYS A 135 -5.91 4.85 -5.76
CA CYS A 135 -4.96 5.04 -6.87
C CYS A 135 -5.55 5.81 -8.05
N LYS A 136 -6.86 5.70 -8.29
CA LYS A 136 -7.58 6.39 -9.37
C LYS A 136 -7.87 7.86 -9.04
N ASN A 137 -7.81 8.26 -7.77
CA ASN A 137 -8.16 9.61 -7.37
C ASN A 137 -7.17 10.64 -7.93
N THR A 138 -7.61 11.39 -8.93
CA THR A 138 -6.84 12.41 -9.66
C THR A 138 -6.21 13.45 -8.73
N TRP A 139 -6.85 13.76 -7.59
CA TRP A 139 -6.31 14.69 -6.60
C TRP A 139 -4.99 14.23 -5.98
N ILE A 140 -4.80 12.92 -5.80
CA ILE A 140 -3.55 12.36 -5.26
C ILE A 140 -2.45 12.48 -6.31
N LYS A 141 -2.76 12.24 -7.59
CA LYS A 141 -1.82 12.44 -8.69
C LYS A 141 -1.38 13.91 -8.79
N HIS A 142 -2.33 14.84 -8.74
CA HIS A 142 -2.03 16.28 -8.77
C HIS A 142 -1.25 16.74 -7.54
N PHE A 143 -1.56 16.21 -6.35
CA PHE A 143 -0.80 16.52 -5.15
C PHE A 143 0.62 15.97 -5.21
N ALA A 144 0.83 14.73 -5.66
CA ALA A 144 2.16 14.14 -5.82
C ALA A 144 3.01 14.93 -6.83
N GLN A 145 2.42 15.31 -7.97
CA GLN A 145 3.07 16.18 -8.96
C GLN A 145 3.40 17.57 -8.39
N GLY A 146 2.45 18.19 -7.67
CA GLY A 146 2.64 19.48 -7.01
C GLY A 146 3.73 19.43 -5.94
N TYR A 147 3.72 18.40 -5.09
CA TYR A 147 4.72 18.19 -4.06
C TYR A 147 6.12 18.05 -4.67
N HIS A 148 6.28 17.20 -5.69
CA HIS A 148 7.56 17.04 -6.38
C HIS A 148 8.07 18.32 -7.04
N THR A 149 7.18 19.15 -7.58
CA THR A 149 7.55 20.36 -8.31
C THR A 149 7.85 21.52 -7.37
N TYR A 150 7.04 21.69 -6.32
CA TYR A 150 7.11 22.86 -5.43
C TYR A 150 7.92 22.61 -4.15
N PHE A 151 7.91 21.39 -3.60
CA PHE A 151 8.50 21.09 -2.28
C PHE A 151 9.85 20.36 -2.35
N ARG A 152 10.39 20.12 -3.56
CA ARG A 152 11.74 19.55 -3.72
C ARG A 152 12.87 20.51 -3.31
N SER A 153 12.63 21.82 -3.38
CA SER A 153 13.57 22.84 -2.92
C SER A 153 13.14 23.34 -1.54
N PRO A 154 13.99 23.18 -0.49
CA PRO A 154 13.70 23.70 0.84
C PRO A 154 13.37 25.20 0.86
N TRP A 155 13.97 25.95 -0.07
CA TRP A 155 13.76 27.38 -0.22
C TRP A 155 12.34 27.74 -0.69
N THR A 156 11.80 26.96 -1.64
CA THR A 156 10.46 27.18 -2.16
C THR A 156 9.41 26.86 -1.10
N PHE A 157 9.67 25.85 -0.26
CA PHE A 157 8.84 25.55 0.90
C PHE A 157 8.84 26.70 1.92
N LEU A 158 10.02 27.23 2.28
CA LEU A 158 10.13 28.38 3.19
C LEU A 158 9.39 29.61 2.65
N ALA A 159 9.54 29.91 1.36
CA ALA A 159 8.86 31.03 0.72
C ALA A 159 7.33 30.86 0.76
N PHE A 160 6.83 29.64 0.52
CA PHE A 160 5.41 29.33 0.59
C PHE A 160 4.85 29.50 2.01
N VAL A 161 5.55 29.01 3.03
CA VAL A 161 5.18 29.20 4.45
C VAL A 161 5.20 30.68 4.82
N GLY A 162 6.21 31.42 4.35
CA GLY A 162 6.30 32.86 4.55
C GLY A 162 5.10 33.61 3.95
N ALA A 163 4.72 33.27 2.72
CA ALA A 163 3.56 33.87 2.04
C ALA A 163 2.24 33.60 2.77
N ILE A 164 2.02 32.36 3.24
CA ILE A 164 0.85 32.00 4.05
C ILE A 164 0.83 32.81 5.36
N THR A 165 1.97 32.89 6.03
CA THR A 165 2.08 33.64 7.30
C THR A 165 1.78 35.13 7.09
N ALA A 166 2.31 35.72 6.02
CA ALA A 166 2.03 37.11 5.65
C ALA A 166 0.54 37.34 5.33
N LEU A 167 -0.11 36.41 4.62
CA LEU A 167 -1.55 36.47 4.34
C LEU A 167 -2.39 36.39 5.62
N LEU A 168 -2.05 35.49 6.54
CA LEU A 168 -2.74 35.37 7.83
C LEU A 168 -2.58 36.63 8.68
N LEU A 169 -1.38 37.20 8.72
CA LEU A 169 -1.12 38.46 9.41
C LEU A 169 -1.92 39.61 8.79
N ALA A 170 -1.96 39.71 7.45
CA ALA A 170 -2.74 40.73 6.76
C ALA A 170 -4.25 40.59 7.02
N ALA A 171 -4.76 39.36 7.06
CA ALA A 171 -6.16 39.08 7.40
C ALA A 171 -6.46 39.50 8.85
N LEU A 172 -5.59 39.16 9.80
CA LEU A 172 -5.71 39.58 11.20
C LEU A 172 -5.67 41.10 11.34
N GLN A 173 -4.71 41.77 10.69
CA GLN A 173 -4.62 43.23 10.68
C GLN A 173 -5.91 43.87 10.16
N THR A 174 -6.43 43.37 9.04
CA THR A 174 -7.68 43.87 8.45
C THR A 174 -8.86 43.65 9.40
N TYR A 175 -8.94 42.47 10.03
CA TYR A 175 -9.99 42.16 10.99
C TYR A 175 -9.96 43.10 12.21
N TYR A 176 -8.80 43.28 12.84
CA TYR A 176 -8.66 44.20 13.98
C TYR A 176 -8.94 45.65 13.58
N THR A 177 -8.49 46.09 12.40
CA THR A 177 -8.75 47.45 11.91
C THR A 177 -10.24 47.72 11.74
N ILE A 178 -11.01 46.75 11.23
CA ILE A 178 -12.46 46.87 11.09
C ILE A 178 -13.16 46.81 12.45
N HIS A 179 -12.70 45.97 13.38
CA HIS A 179 -13.37 45.75 14.66
C HIS A 179 -13.02 46.79 15.74
N GLN A 180 -11.93 47.56 15.58
CA GLN A 180 -11.59 48.70 16.43
C GLN A 180 -12.29 50.02 16.06
N GLN A 181 -12.99 50.08 14.94
CA GLN A 181 -13.76 51.26 14.50
C GLN A 181 -15.11 51.43 15.22
N LYS A 182 -15.33 50.78 16.36
CA LYS A 182 -16.58 50.79 17.11
C LYS A 182 -16.33 51.12 18.58
#